data_AF-A0A8T6WTW9-F1
#
_entry.id   AF-A0A8T6WTW9-F1
#
_cell.length_a   1.000
_cell.length_b   1.000
_cell.length_c   1.000
_cell.angle_alpha   90.00
_cell.angle_beta   90.00
_cell.angle_gamma   90.00
#
_symmetry.space_group_name_H-M   'P 1'
#
loop_
_entity.id
_entity.type
_entity.pdbx_description
1 polymer ?
#
loop_
_entity_poly.entity_id
_entity_poly.type
_entity_poly.pdbx_seq_one_letter_code
_entity_poly.pdbx_strand_id
1 'polypeptide(L)'
;MEPLVYRFKSSSLYYPLRISSLFSGDTEIWLCTLTSGELADAVTLKDGFKKVVRFRVKREAISEIGSEMSELFHASPYLCIYEFKGSLDSLERDVQMAFVPFLNLAPFFRVHPFLVITTFLLGALFVLFFVVTTKGKNRREIGLVTGTYSLIIFLIVLGFDFLTIWILNRSADVHLDLLADVYVWRNFFMLESVTMMLLGGVSHWKTKPPNPKSAISETHVQFKDHLRNARFWFSLATAGIAIFILYVYLSSY
;
A
#
# COMPACT_ATOMS: atom_id res chain seq x y z
N MET A 1 21.05 -25.01 -36.64
CA MET A 1 21.88 -24.00 -35.94
C MET A 1 21.55 -24.09 -34.47
N GLU A 2 22.56 -24.19 -33.62
CA GLU A 2 22.37 -24.16 -32.17
C GLU A 2 22.17 -22.71 -31.70
N PRO A 3 21.24 -22.45 -30.77
CA PRO A 3 20.98 -21.10 -30.28
C PRO A 3 22.17 -20.60 -29.45
N LEU A 4 22.56 -19.35 -29.68
CA LEU A 4 23.63 -18.69 -28.93
C LEU A 4 23.08 -18.23 -27.57
N VAL A 5 23.52 -18.86 -26.48
CA VAL A 5 23.08 -18.52 -25.12
C VAL A 5 24.09 -17.60 -24.47
N TYR A 6 23.67 -16.39 -24.09
CA TYR A 6 24.49 -15.43 -23.35
C TYR A 6 23.87 -15.09 -22.00
N ARG A 7 24.71 -15.07 -20.97
CA ARG A 7 24.32 -14.68 -19.61
C ARG A 7 24.96 -13.35 -19.26
N PHE A 8 24.12 -12.32 -19.10
CA PHE A 8 24.55 -11.00 -18.66
C PHE A 8 24.09 -10.74 -17.23
N LYS A 9 24.96 -10.14 -16.41
CA LYS A 9 24.60 -9.69 -15.07
C LYS A 9 24.15 -8.23 -15.15
N SER A 10 22.86 -8.02 -15.39
CA SER A 10 22.26 -6.69 -15.51
C SER A 10 20.97 -6.60 -14.70
N SER A 11 20.69 -5.43 -14.12
CA SER A 11 19.42 -5.11 -13.46
C SER A 11 18.38 -4.51 -14.42
N SER A 12 18.68 -4.45 -15.71
CA SER A 12 17.80 -3.94 -16.76
C SER A 12 17.95 -4.75 -18.05
N LEU A 13 16.89 -4.80 -18.83
CA LEU A 13 16.90 -5.34 -20.18
C LEU A 13 17.40 -4.26 -21.14
N TYR A 14 18.32 -4.61 -22.04
CA TYR A 14 18.88 -3.72 -23.04
C TYR A 14 18.81 -4.38 -24.42
N TYR A 15 18.30 -3.66 -25.41
CA TYR A 15 18.22 -4.12 -26.79
C TYR A 15 18.77 -3.03 -27.73
N PRO A 16 19.92 -3.29 -28.39
CA PRO A 16 20.56 -2.31 -29.26
C PRO A 16 19.76 -2.14 -30.56
N LEU A 17 19.30 -0.93 -30.82
CA LEU A 17 18.60 -0.52 -32.05
C LEU A 17 19.50 0.26 -33.00
N ARG A 18 20.62 0.81 -32.51
CA ARG A 18 21.55 1.59 -33.34
C ARG A 18 22.09 0.80 -34.54
N ILE A 19 22.20 -0.52 -34.43
CA ILE A 19 22.64 -1.38 -35.55
C ILE A 19 21.55 -1.48 -36.62
N SER A 20 20.28 -1.42 -36.24
CA SER A 20 19.14 -1.47 -37.16
C SER A 20 19.00 -0.20 -38.00
N SER A 21 19.50 0.95 -37.51
CA SER A 21 19.50 2.24 -38.22
C SER A 21 20.49 2.34 -39.40
N LEU A 22 21.34 1.32 -39.61
CA LEU A 22 22.23 1.26 -40.78
C LEU A 22 21.47 1.13 -42.11
N PHE A 23 20.17 0.86 -42.04
CA PHE A 23 19.25 0.81 -43.16
C PHE A 23 18.21 1.91 -43.01
N SER A 24 17.83 2.53 -44.12
CA SER A 24 16.76 3.53 -44.19
C SER A 24 15.45 2.91 -44.64
N GLY A 25 14.33 3.42 -44.12
CA GLY A 25 12.98 3.03 -44.54
C GLY A 25 12.08 2.61 -43.38
N ASP A 26 10.84 2.28 -43.71
CA ASP A 26 9.86 1.80 -42.73
C ASP A 26 10.10 0.32 -42.41
N THR A 27 10.00 -0.01 -41.13
CA THR A 27 10.12 -1.38 -40.65
C THR A 27 9.06 -1.71 -39.61
N GLU A 28 8.91 -3.01 -39.37
CA GLU A 28 8.18 -3.57 -38.25
C GLU A 28 9.14 -4.42 -37.41
N ILE A 29 9.27 -4.10 -36.12
CA ILE A 29 10.12 -4.83 -35.18
C ILE A 29 9.28 -5.38 -34.04
N TRP A 30 9.36 -6.68 -33.82
CA TRP A 30 8.73 -7.38 -32.70
C TRP A 30 9.79 -7.77 -31.68
N LEU A 31 9.71 -7.20 -30.48
CA LEU A 31 10.55 -7.54 -29.35
C LEU A 31 9.77 -8.40 -28.36
N CYS A 32 10.10 -9.68 -28.29
CA CYS A 32 9.51 -10.64 -27.35
C CYS A 32 10.48 -10.86 -26.18
N THR A 33 10.04 -10.55 -24.97
CA THR A 33 10.85 -10.69 -23.75
C THR A 33 10.21 -11.67 -22.78
N LEU A 34 11.01 -12.59 -22.26
CA LEU A 34 10.62 -13.50 -21.18
C LEU A 34 11.46 -13.18 -19.94
N THR A 35 10.81 -12.71 -18.87
CA THR A 35 11.51 -12.18 -17.70
C THR A 35 10.94 -12.68 -16.38
N SER A 36 11.79 -12.84 -15.35
CA SER A 36 11.33 -13.29 -14.03
C SER A 36 10.47 -12.24 -13.30
N GLY A 37 10.64 -10.97 -13.64
CA GLY A 37 9.87 -9.85 -13.11
C GLY A 37 9.22 -9.04 -14.21
N GLU A 38 8.22 -8.27 -13.84
CA GLU A 38 7.52 -7.36 -14.74
C GLU A 38 8.42 -6.19 -15.16
N LEU A 39 8.36 -5.81 -16.43
CA LEU A 39 9.06 -4.63 -16.97
C LEU A 39 8.17 -3.38 -16.85
N ALA A 40 8.75 -2.27 -16.39
CA ALA A 40 8.01 -1.03 -16.18
C ALA A 40 7.50 -0.45 -17.51
N ASP A 41 6.22 -0.03 -17.54
CA ASP A 41 5.55 0.48 -18.74
C ASP A 41 6.02 1.90 -19.14
N ALA A 42 6.49 2.70 -18.17
CA ALA A 42 6.27 4.15 -18.23
C ALA A 42 7.47 5.02 -18.66
N VAL A 43 8.69 4.51 -18.85
CA VAL A 43 9.86 5.41 -18.96
C VAL A 43 10.73 5.21 -20.20
N THR A 44 10.71 4.06 -20.87
CA THR A 44 11.73 3.77 -21.92
C THR A 44 11.20 3.19 -23.22
N LEU A 45 9.93 3.46 -23.54
CA LEU A 45 9.36 3.21 -24.86
C LEU A 45 9.19 4.52 -25.65
N LYS A 46 10.00 5.54 -25.34
CA LYS A 46 9.95 6.85 -26.00
C LYS A 46 10.34 6.80 -27.49
N ASP A 47 10.87 5.68 -27.95
CA ASP A 47 11.38 5.48 -29.30
C ASP A 47 10.39 4.70 -30.19
N GLY A 48 9.08 4.85 -29.95
CA GLY A 48 8.02 4.35 -30.84
C GLY A 48 7.56 2.90 -30.62
N PHE A 49 8.18 2.17 -29.69
CA PHE A 49 7.73 0.82 -29.33
C PHE A 49 6.45 0.86 -28.50
N LYS A 50 5.45 0.07 -28.86
CA LYS A 50 4.19 -0.08 -28.15
C LYS A 50 4.11 -1.47 -27.53
N LYS A 51 3.72 -1.55 -26.26
CA LYS A 51 3.45 -2.84 -25.60
C LYS A 51 2.13 -3.38 -26.13
N VAL A 52 2.17 -4.54 -26.78
CA VAL A 52 1.00 -5.17 -27.41
C VAL A 52 0.39 -6.21 -26.46
N VAL A 53 1.24 -7.05 -25.87
CA VAL A 53 0.79 -8.18 -25.06
C VAL A 53 1.61 -8.28 -23.79
N ARG A 54 0.92 -8.61 -22.70
CA ARG A 54 1.54 -8.90 -21.41
C ARG A 54 0.73 -9.95 -20.67
N PHE A 55 1.36 -11.06 -20.34
CA PHE A 55 0.76 -12.05 -19.44
C PHE A 55 1.83 -12.88 -18.74
N ARG A 56 1.41 -13.54 -17.66
CA ARG A 56 2.25 -14.44 -16.89
C ARG A 56 2.15 -15.83 -17.50
N VAL A 57 3.29 -16.40 -17.87
CA VAL A 57 3.35 -17.75 -18.45
C VAL A 57 3.36 -18.76 -17.32
N LYS A 58 2.48 -19.75 -17.41
CA LYS A 58 2.44 -20.88 -16.48
C LYS A 58 3.76 -21.66 -16.54
N ARG A 59 4.22 -22.18 -15.41
CA ARG A 59 5.51 -22.88 -15.33
C ARG A 59 5.49 -24.16 -16.17
N GLU A 60 4.33 -24.81 -16.22
CA GLU A 60 4.08 -26.03 -17.01
C GLU A 60 4.32 -25.76 -18.50
N ALA A 61 3.84 -24.61 -19.01
CA ALA A 61 4.07 -24.21 -20.40
C ALA A 61 5.55 -23.90 -20.70
N ILE A 62 6.32 -23.45 -19.70
CA ILE A 62 7.78 -23.26 -19.86
C ILE A 62 8.51 -24.61 -19.90
N SER A 63 8.10 -25.58 -19.08
CA SER A 63 8.70 -26.91 -19.11
C SER A 63 8.44 -27.67 -20.41
N GLU A 64 7.33 -27.37 -21.10
CA GLU A 64 7.05 -27.92 -22.43
C GLU A 64 8.01 -27.39 -23.51
N ILE A 65 8.56 -26.18 -23.33
CA ILE A 65 9.56 -25.60 -24.24
C ILE A 65 10.92 -26.29 -24.07
N GLY A 66 11.29 -26.60 -22.81
CA GLY A 66 12.52 -27.33 -22.50
C GLY A 66 12.96 -27.22 -21.04
N SER A 67 13.70 -28.21 -20.56
CA SER A 67 14.22 -28.24 -19.18
C SER A 67 15.13 -27.06 -18.88
N GLU A 68 15.99 -26.67 -19.83
CA GLU A 68 16.91 -25.52 -19.67
C GLU A 68 16.14 -24.21 -19.40
N MET A 69 15.02 -23.98 -20.08
CA MET A 69 14.19 -22.80 -19.85
C MET A 69 13.53 -22.83 -18.47
N SER A 70 13.13 -24.01 -18.00
CA SER A 70 12.57 -24.17 -16.66
C SER A 70 13.60 -23.90 -15.54
N GLU A 71 14.88 -24.11 -15.82
CA GLU A 71 15.98 -23.81 -14.90
C GLU A 71 16.29 -22.32 -14.82
N LEU A 72 16.09 -21.57 -15.92
CA LEU A 72 16.30 -20.12 -15.95
C LEU A 72 15.24 -19.35 -15.13
N PHE A 73 14.04 -19.93 -14.94
CA PHE A 73 12.93 -19.27 -14.27
C PHE A 73 12.38 -20.12 -13.09
N HIS A 74 12.79 -19.77 -11.87
CA HIS A 74 12.30 -20.43 -10.65
C HIS A 74 10.80 -20.19 -10.38
N ALA A 75 10.23 -19.13 -10.95
CA ALA A 75 8.82 -18.77 -10.81
C ALA A 75 8.21 -18.51 -12.20
N SER A 76 6.87 -18.49 -12.28
CA SER A 76 6.12 -18.20 -13.51
C SER A 76 6.55 -16.85 -14.11
N PRO A 77 7.24 -16.84 -15.27
CA PRO A 77 7.80 -15.63 -15.85
C PRO A 77 6.73 -14.76 -16.53
N TYR A 78 7.09 -13.52 -16.83
CA TYR A 78 6.31 -12.60 -17.62
C TYR A 78 6.75 -12.66 -19.08
N LEU A 79 5.81 -12.92 -19.98
CA LEU A 79 5.99 -12.69 -21.41
C LEU A 79 5.44 -11.30 -21.74
N CYS A 80 6.28 -10.47 -22.35
CA CYS A 80 5.90 -9.17 -22.88
C CYS A 80 6.29 -9.10 -24.35
N ILE A 81 5.38 -8.56 -25.17
CA ILE A 81 5.60 -8.35 -26.60
C ILE A 81 5.49 -6.85 -26.85
N TYR A 82 6.52 -6.30 -27.46
CA TYR A 82 6.58 -4.91 -27.90
C TYR A 82 6.68 -4.87 -29.41
N GLU A 83 5.99 -3.92 -30.01
CA GLU A 83 5.92 -3.72 -31.44
C GLU A 83 6.36 -2.30 -31.77
N PHE A 84 7.29 -2.16 -32.69
CA PHE A 84 7.63 -0.90 -33.33
C PHE A 84 7.19 -0.96 -34.79
N LYS A 85 6.53 0.10 -35.25
CA LYS A 85 6.10 0.29 -36.64
C LYS A 85 6.40 1.72 -37.06
N GLY A 86 7.26 1.88 -38.05
CA GLY A 86 7.60 3.19 -38.61
C GLY A 86 9.02 3.24 -39.17
N SER A 87 9.47 4.46 -39.45
CA SER A 87 10.79 4.70 -40.02
C SER A 87 11.90 4.33 -39.04
N LEU A 88 12.90 3.59 -39.53
CA LEU A 88 14.14 3.30 -38.80
C LEU A 88 14.88 4.56 -38.36
N ASP A 89 14.71 5.68 -39.07
CA ASP A 89 15.32 6.97 -38.72
C ASP A 89 14.79 7.53 -37.39
N SER A 90 13.60 7.08 -36.96
CA SER A 90 13.02 7.47 -35.66
C SER A 90 13.59 6.70 -34.47
N LEU A 91 14.40 5.66 -34.71
CA LEU A 91 15.07 4.87 -33.68
C LEU A 91 16.41 5.49 -33.30
N GLU A 92 16.37 6.62 -32.59
CA GLU A 92 17.58 7.37 -32.19
C GLU A 92 18.33 6.74 -31.00
N ARG A 93 17.68 5.84 -30.25
CA ARG A 93 18.19 5.27 -29.00
C ARG A 93 17.91 3.78 -28.89
N ASP A 94 18.76 3.12 -28.12
CA ASP A 94 18.60 1.71 -27.77
C ASP A 94 17.49 1.54 -26.72
N VAL A 95 16.78 0.42 -26.79
CA VAL A 95 15.70 0.13 -25.83
C VAL A 95 16.31 -0.34 -24.51
N GLN A 96 16.01 0.37 -23.42
CA GLN A 96 16.46 0.01 -22.09
C GLN A 96 15.30 -0.08 -21.09
N MET A 97 14.88 -1.27 -20.72
CA MET A 97 13.75 -1.46 -19.80
C MET A 97 14.22 -1.84 -18.39
N ALA A 98 13.73 -1.09 -17.40
CA ALA A 98 13.92 -1.42 -16.00
C ALA A 98 12.82 -2.38 -15.52
N PHE A 99 13.17 -3.26 -14.57
CA PHE A 99 12.17 -4.05 -13.87
C PHE A 99 11.33 -3.15 -12.96
N VAL A 100 10.05 -3.49 -12.85
CA VAL A 100 9.19 -2.95 -11.81
C VAL A 100 9.79 -3.32 -10.45
N PRO A 101 10.12 -2.33 -9.61
CA PRO A 101 10.49 -2.64 -8.24
C PRO A 101 9.29 -3.28 -7.53
N PHE A 102 9.48 -4.51 -7.07
CA PHE A 102 8.56 -5.22 -6.18
C PHE A 102 8.62 -4.49 -4.82
N LEU A 103 7.74 -3.51 -4.60
CA LEU A 103 7.67 -2.72 -3.34
C LEU A 103 9.01 -2.11 -2.91
N ASN A 104 9.59 -1.21 -3.71
CA ASN A 104 10.69 -0.39 -3.19
C ASN A 104 10.09 0.70 -2.29
N LEU A 105 9.89 0.39 -1.01
CA LEU A 105 9.51 1.34 0.05
C LEU A 105 10.69 2.21 0.49
N ALA A 106 11.92 1.89 0.08
CA ALA A 106 13.12 2.63 0.44
C ALA A 106 13.06 4.14 0.08
N PRO A 107 12.48 4.58 -1.06
CA PRO A 107 12.32 6.00 -1.34
C PRO A 107 11.41 6.64 -0.29
N PHE A 108 10.30 6.00 0.07
CA PHE A 108 9.37 6.53 1.06
C PHE A 108 10.02 6.72 2.43
N PHE A 109 10.73 5.70 2.93
CA PHE A 109 11.50 5.81 4.18
C PHE A 109 12.61 6.87 4.11
N ARG A 110 13.13 7.15 2.91
CA ARG A 110 14.15 8.17 2.67
C ARG A 110 13.58 9.58 2.65
N VAL A 111 12.38 9.79 2.09
CA VAL A 111 11.76 11.12 1.99
C VAL A 111 11.05 11.51 3.29
N HIS A 112 10.48 10.55 4.01
CA HIS A 112 9.64 10.83 5.17
C HIS A 112 10.01 10.03 6.43
N PRO A 113 11.29 10.00 6.86
CA PRO A 113 11.69 9.27 8.06
C PRO A 113 11.00 9.82 9.32
N PHE A 114 10.75 11.13 9.36
CA PHE A 114 10.07 11.78 10.48
C PHE A 114 8.63 11.30 10.66
N LEU A 115 7.87 11.10 9.56
CA LEU A 115 6.49 10.62 9.62
C LEU A 115 6.40 9.20 10.22
N VAL A 116 7.35 8.34 9.86
CA VAL A 116 7.42 6.97 10.39
C VAL A 116 7.77 6.97 11.88
N ILE A 117 8.73 7.80 12.28
CA ILE A 117 9.12 7.93 13.68
C ILE A 117 8.00 8.54 14.52
N THR A 118 7.34 9.60 14.04
CA THR A 118 6.25 10.26 14.79
C THR A 118 5.04 9.34 14.95
N THR A 119 4.66 8.58 13.92
CA THR A 119 3.58 7.60 14.04
C THR A 119 3.93 6.49 15.01
N PHE A 120 5.16 5.98 14.99
CA PHE A 120 5.61 4.99 15.97
C PHE A 120 5.59 5.52 17.41
N LEU A 121 6.10 6.74 17.63
CA LEU A 121 6.08 7.40 18.94
C LEU A 121 4.66 7.66 19.44
N LEU A 122 3.75 8.08 18.56
CA LEU A 122 2.35 8.32 18.91
C LEU A 122 1.66 7.03 19.33
N GLY A 123 1.89 5.92 18.61
CA GLY A 123 1.39 4.60 18.97
C GLY A 123 1.91 4.13 20.34
N ALA A 124 3.20 4.32 20.61
CA ALA A 124 3.80 3.97 21.89
C ALA A 124 3.23 4.80 23.07
N LEU A 125 3.05 6.11 22.87
CA LEU A 125 2.41 7.00 23.84
C LEU A 125 0.98 6.56 24.16
N PHE A 126 0.23 6.12 23.15
CA PHE A 126 -1.15 5.65 23.31
C PHE A 126 -1.21 4.38 24.17
N VAL A 127 -0.32 3.42 23.93
CA VAL A 127 -0.20 2.19 24.75
C VAL A 127 0.16 2.55 26.19
N LEU A 128 1.15 3.44 26.38
CA LEU A 128 1.59 3.84 27.72
C LEU A 128 0.48 4.54 28.50
N PHE A 129 -0.29 5.41 27.85
CA PHE A 129 -1.45 6.08 28.43
C PHE A 129 -2.50 5.08 28.94
N PHE A 130 -2.83 4.05 28.15
CA PHE A 130 -3.76 2.99 28.57
C PHE A 130 -3.24 2.17 29.76
N VAL A 131 -1.94 1.88 29.80
CA VAL A 131 -1.32 1.16 30.92
C VAL A 131 -1.35 2.00 32.21
N VAL A 132 -1.10 3.31 32.14
CA VAL A 132 -1.05 4.19 33.32
C VAL A 132 -2.46 4.50 33.86
N THR A 133 -3.43 4.72 32.98
CA THR A 133 -4.80 5.10 33.38
C THR A 133 -5.58 3.94 34.01
N THR A 134 -5.18 2.69 33.74
CA THR A 134 -5.83 1.50 34.30
C THR A 134 -5.29 1.13 35.69
N LYS A 135 -5.74 1.85 36.73
CA LYS A 135 -5.48 1.48 38.13
C LYS A 135 -6.41 0.33 38.59
N GLY A 136 -5.80 -0.77 39.04
CA GLY A 136 -6.48 -1.93 39.67
C GLY A 136 -6.04 -3.27 39.08
N LYS A 137 -5.82 -4.29 39.92
CA LYS A 137 -5.24 -5.60 39.51
C LYS A 137 -6.07 -6.30 38.40
N ASN A 138 -7.40 -6.28 38.50
CA ASN A 138 -8.29 -6.80 37.44
C ASN A 138 -8.47 -5.85 36.24
N ARG A 139 -8.10 -4.57 36.34
CA ARG A 139 -8.21 -3.58 35.26
C ARG A 139 -6.98 -3.52 34.36
N ARG A 140 -5.84 -4.06 34.82
CA ARG A 140 -4.61 -4.14 34.01
C ARG A 140 -4.73 -5.10 32.83
N GLU A 141 -5.39 -6.24 33.01
CA GLU A 141 -5.61 -7.20 31.91
C GLU A 141 -6.50 -6.59 30.81
N ILE A 142 -7.56 -5.89 31.21
CA ILE A 142 -8.44 -5.18 30.27
C ILE A 142 -7.66 -4.07 29.54
N GLY A 143 -6.86 -3.28 30.27
CA GLY A 143 -6.02 -2.23 29.66
C GLY A 143 -5.01 -2.78 28.65
N LEU A 144 -4.42 -3.94 28.93
CA LEU A 144 -3.47 -4.59 28.03
C LEU A 144 -4.16 -5.06 26.75
N VAL A 145 -5.32 -5.72 26.87
CA VAL A 145 -6.12 -6.19 25.74
C VAL A 145 -6.59 -5.01 24.89
N THR A 146 -7.17 -3.97 25.50
CA THR A 146 -7.61 -2.76 24.77
C THR A 146 -6.44 -2.04 24.11
N GLY A 147 -5.28 -1.97 24.77
CA GLY A 147 -4.05 -1.42 24.20
C GLY A 147 -3.57 -2.20 22.97
N THR A 148 -3.57 -3.53 23.02
CA THR A 148 -3.20 -4.36 21.87
C THR A 148 -4.16 -4.21 20.70
N TYR A 149 -5.49 -4.15 20.94
CA TYR A 149 -6.46 -3.89 19.87
C TYR A 149 -6.26 -2.51 19.24
N SER A 150 -6.00 -1.49 20.06
CA SER A 150 -5.74 -0.12 19.57
C SER A 150 -4.46 -0.07 18.71
N LEU A 151 -3.41 -0.80 19.10
CA LEU A 151 -2.17 -0.92 18.33
C LEU A 151 -2.42 -1.63 16.98
N ILE A 152 -3.17 -2.73 16.98
CA ILE A 152 -3.49 -3.47 15.74
C ILE A 152 -4.28 -2.59 14.78
N ILE A 153 -5.31 -1.89 15.26
CA ILE A 153 -6.09 -0.95 14.44
C ILE A 153 -5.18 0.15 13.89
N PHE A 154 -4.31 0.72 14.73
CA PHE A 154 -3.35 1.74 14.30
C PHE A 154 -2.40 1.23 13.21
N LEU A 155 -1.88 0.01 13.35
CA LEU A 155 -1.02 -0.62 12.33
C LEU A 155 -1.77 -0.90 11.02
N ILE A 156 -3.05 -1.29 11.11
CA ILE A 156 -3.91 -1.48 9.93
C ILE A 156 -4.13 -0.15 9.22
N VAL A 157 -4.47 0.91 9.96
CA VAL A 157 -4.67 2.26 9.41
C VAL A 157 -3.39 2.79 8.78
N LEU A 158 -2.24 2.62 9.44
CA LEU A 158 -0.95 2.95 8.86
C LEU A 158 -0.70 2.16 7.59
N GLY A 159 -0.86 0.84 7.61
CA GLY A 159 -0.70 -0.01 6.43
C GLY A 159 -1.58 0.45 5.27
N PHE A 160 -2.79 0.92 5.56
CA PHE A 160 -3.73 1.48 4.58
C PHE A 160 -3.25 2.83 4.04
N ASP A 161 -2.76 3.73 4.88
CA ASP A 161 -2.22 5.02 4.45
C ASP A 161 -0.94 4.82 3.61
N PHE A 162 -0.07 3.88 4.00
CA PHE A 162 1.08 3.46 3.19
C PHE A 162 0.65 2.90 1.83
N LEU A 163 -0.39 2.06 1.80
CA LEU A 163 -0.94 1.52 0.56
C LEU A 163 -1.53 2.63 -0.32
N THR A 164 -2.26 3.56 0.27
CA THR A 164 -2.90 4.67 -0.44
C THR A 164 -1.86 5.62 -1.03
N ILE A 165 -0.81 5.97 -0.27
CA ILE A 165 0.30 6.79 -0.76
C ILE A 165 1.11 6.04 -1.83
N TRP A 166 1.31 4.74 -1.67
CA TRP A 166 1.97 3.92 -2.69
C TRP A 166 1.16 3.88 -3.99
N ILE A 167 -0.15 3.74 -3.91
CA ILE A 167 -1.07 3.83 -5.07
C ILE A 167 -0.91 5.23 -5.70
N LEU A 168 -1.07 6.30 -4.92
CA LEU A 168 -0.98 7.69 -5.39
C LEU A 168 0.34 8.02 -6.10
N ASN A 169 1.46 7.59 -5.53
CA ASN A 169 2.79 7.85 -6.10
C ASN A 169 3.05 7.04 -7.38
N ARG A 170 2.30 5.95 -7.58
CA ARG A 170 2.39 5.10 -8.77
C ARG A 170 1.34 5.46 -9.82
N SER A 171 0.31 6.19 -9.43
CA SER A 171 -0.85 6.57 -10.24
C SER A 171 -0.81 8.01 -10.73
N ALA A 172 0.33 8.50 -11.22
CA ALA A 172 0.31 9.79 -11.93
C ALA A 172 -0.72 9.81 -13.08
N ASP A 173 -1.15 8.63 -13.58
CA ASP A 173 -2.12 8.47 -14.67
C ASP A 173 -3.30 7.49 -14.37
N VAL A 174 -3.59 7.08 -13.11
CA VAL A 174 -4.75 6.18 -12.83
C VAL A 174 -5.97 6.97 -12.36
N HIS A 175 -7.13 6.62 -12.91
CA HIS A 175 -8.47 7.15 -12.64
C HIS A 175 -8.76 7.39 -11.15
N LEU A 176 -9.21 8.60 -10.83
CA LEU A 176 -9.70 9.06 -9.53
C LEU A 176 -10.70 8.11 -8.84
N ASP A 177 -11.40 7.28 -9.61
CA ASP A 177 -12.45 6.38 -9.12
C ASP A 177 -11.90 5.28 -8.18
N LEU A 178 -10.70 4.75 -8.45
CA LEU A 178 -10.10 3.72 -7.59
C LEU A 178 -9.65 4.31 -6.23
N LEU A 179 -9.22 5.58 -6.24
CA LEU A 179 -8.84 6.30 -5.02
C LEU A 179 -10.06 6.62 -4.17
N ALA A 180 -11.21 6.94 -4.80
CA ALA A 180 -12.46 7.15 -4.10
C ALA A 180 -12.91 5.86 -3.37
N ASP A 181 -12.83 4.70 -4.02
CA ASP A 181 -13.18 3.42 -3.41
C ASP A 181 -12.26 3.06 -2.23
N VAL A 182 -10.94 3.21 -2.38
CA VAL A 182 -9.98 2.99 -1.29
C VAL A 182 -10.26 3.93 -0.12
N TYR A 183 -10.59 5.20 -0.38
CA TYR A 183 -10.89 6.18 0.66
C TYR A 183 -12.22 5.89 1.38
N VAL A 184 -13.26 5.44 0.66
CA VAL A 184 -14.55 5.03 1.23
C VAL A 184 -14.36 3.83 2.16
N TRP A 185 -13.62 2.81 1.72
CA TRP A 185 -13.31 1.65 2.55
C TRP A 185 -12.49 2.01 3.79
N ARG A 186 -11.53 2.94 3.68
CA ARG A 186 -10.76 3.45 4.83
C ARG A 186 -11.67 4.07 5.89
N ASN A 187 -12.58 4.94 5.49
CA ASN A 187 -13.50 5.60 6.41
C ASN A 187 -14.52 4.63 7.01
N PHE A 188 -14.98 3.65 6.24
CA PHE A 188 -15.88 2.61 6.71
C PHE A 188 -15.24 1.77 7.83
N PHE A 189 -14.01 1.27 7.62
CA PHE A 189 -13.30 0.49 8.64
C PHE A 189 -12.96 1.29 9.90
N MET A 190 -12.60 2.57 9.75
CA MET A 190 -12.38 3.47 10.88
C MET A 190 -13.66 3.66 11.70
N LEU A 191 -14.81 3.85 11.04
CA LEU A 191 -16.09 4.04 11.70
C LEU A 191 -16.53 2.77 12.45
N GLU A 192 -16.45 1.60 11.82
CA GLU A 192 -16.78 0.32 12.47
C GLU A 192 -15.89 0.05 13.68
N SER A 193 -14.59 0.27 13.55
CA SER A 193 -13.62 0.02 14.63
C SER A 193 -13.90 0.91 15.85
N VAL A 194 -14.17 2.20 15.62
CA VAL A 194 -14.56 3.14 16.69
C VAL A 194 -15.90 2.73 17.32
N THR A 195 -16.85 2.29 16.50
CA THR A 195 -18.19 1.88 16.97
C THR A 195 -18.11 0.61 17.83
N MET A 196 -17.32 -0.38 17.43
CA MET A 196 -17.05 -1.57 18.23
C MET A 196 -16.31 -1.27 19.53
N MET A 197 -15.37 -0.32 19.51
CA MET A 197 -14.65 0.11 20.71
C MET A 197 -15.57 0.82 21.72
N LEU A 198 -16.56 1.57 21.23
CA LEU A 198 -17.55 2.26 22.06
C LEU A 198 -18.66 1.33 22.58
N LEU A 199 -19.09 0.35 21.79
CA LEU A 199 -20.19 -0.56 22.15
C LEU A 199 -19.72 -1.80 22.92
N GLY A 200 -18.50 -2.29 22.67
CA GLY A 200 -17.91 -3.45 23.34
C GLY A 200 -17.66 -3.24 24.84
N GLY A 201 -17.63 -1.99 25.31
CA GLY A 201 -17.53 -1.66 26.73
C GLY A 201 -18.82 -1.88 27.54
N VAL A 202 -19.95 -2.20 26.89
CA VAL A 202 -21.27 -2.22 27.54
C VAL A 202 -21.79 -3.64 27.85
N SER A 203 -21.23 -4.70 27.26
CA SER A 203 -21.87 -6.03 27.30
C SER A 203 -21.51 -6.93 28.50
N HIS A 204 -20.77 -6.44 29.49
CA HIS A 204 -20.41 -7.24 30.67
C HIS A 204 -20.60 -6.53 32.02
N TRP A 205 -21.83 -6.09 32.28
CA TRP A 205 -22.30 -5.77 33.62
C TRP A 205 -23.47 -6.67 34.01
N LYS A 206 -23.18 -7.94 34.31
CA LYS A 206 -24.06 -8.78 35.14
C LYS A 206 -23.72 -8.54 36.61
N THR A 207 -24.14 -7.42 37.16
CA THR A 207 -24.21 -7.24 38.62
C THR A 207 -25.63 -7.55 39.08
N LYS A 208 -25.76 -8.41 40.10
CA LYS A 208 -27.00 -8.65 40.86
C LYS A 208 -27.76 -7.33 41.09
N PRO A 209 -29.10 -7.30 40.97
CA PRO A 209 -29.86 -6.08 41.16
C PRO A 209 -29.70 -5.58 42.61
N PRO A 210 -29.23 -4.33 42.82
CA PRO A 210 -29.32 -3.70 44.13
C PRO A 210 -30.74 -3.17 44.36
N ASN A 211 -31.07 -3.05 45.64
CA ASN A 211 -32.36 -2.65 46.18
C ASN A 211 -32.91 -1.34 45.54
N PRO A 212 -34.15 -1.30 45.02
CA PRO A 212 -34.63 -0.32 44.03
C PRO A 212 -34.80 1.15 44.48
N LYS A 213 -34.39 1.56 45.68
CA LYS A 213 -34.72 2.90 46.20
C LYS A 213 -33.56 3.89 46.36
N SER A 214 -32.31 3.49 46.17
CA SER A 214 -31.15 4.41 46.22
C SER A 214 -30.23 4.38 45.00
N ALA A 215 -30.35 3.39 44.11
CA ALA A 215 -29.40 3.18 43.01
C ALA A 215 -29.73 3.93 41.69
N ILE A 216 -30.92 4.52 41.59
CA ILE A 216 -31.40 5.17 40.35
C ILE A 216 -30.79 6.57 40.17
N SER A 217 -30.40 7.27 41.26
CA SER A 217 -29.77 8.59 41.14
C SER A 217 -28.27 8.52 40.82
N GLU A 218 -27.52 7.57 41.40
CA GLU A 218 -26.06 7.47 41.19
C GLU A 218 -25.68 6.91 39.82
N THR A 219 -26.40 5.90 39.32
CA THR A 219 -26.10 5.29 38.01
C THR A 219 -26.41 6.24 36.85
N HIS A 220 -27.43 7.08 36.99
CA HIS A 220 -27.80 8.06 35.97
C HIS A 220 -26.84 9.25 35.90
N VAL A 221 -26.17 9.59 37.01
CA VAL A 221 -25.12 10.61 37.06
C VAL A 221 -23.82 10.07 36.43
N GLN A 222 -23.39 8.86 36.80
CA GLN A 222 -22.18 8.25 36.22
C GLN A 222 -22.27 8.04 34.69
N PHE A 223 -23.43 7.63 34.19
CA PHE A 223 -23.64 7.44 32.75
C PHE A 223 -23.59 8.78 31.98
N LYS A 224 -24.16 9.84 32.57
CA LYS A 224 -24.14 11.18 31.97
C LYS A 224 -22.72 11.76 31.91
N ASP A 225 -21.88 11.48 32.90
CA ASP A 225 -20.48 11.89 32.92
C ASP A 225 -19.62 11.13 31.91
N HIS A 226 -19.89 9.83 31.69
CA HIS A 226 -19.22 9.05 30.65
C HIS A 226 -19.59 9.54 29.23
N LEU A 227 -20.87 9.84 28.98
CA LEU A 227 -21.30 10.41 27.71
C LEU A 227 -20.73 11.82 27.46
N ARG A 228 -20.57 12.62 28.51
CA ARG A 228 -19.95 13.95 28.41
C ARG A 228 -18.46 13.84 28.04
N ASN A 229 -17.73 12.91 28.64
CA ASN A 229 -16.35 12.65 28.28
C ASN A 229 -16.23 12.11 26.85
N ALA A 230 -17.09 11.18 26.42
CA ALA A 230 -17.06 10.64 25.06
C ALA A 230 -17.29 11.74 24.00
N ARG A 231 -18.24 12.66 24.23
CA ARG A 231 -18.48 13.81 23.34
C ARG A 231 -17.28 14.76 23.28
N PHE A 232 -16.62 14.99 24.41
CA PHE A 232 -15.41 15.82 24.46
C PHE A 232 -14.28 15.22 23.61
N TRP A 233 -14.02 13.92 23.75
CA TRP A 233 -12.98 13.23 22.98
C TRP A 233 -13.29 13.15 21.49
N PHE A 234 -14.56 12.94 21.12
CA PHE A 234 -14.98 12.99 19.72
C PHE A 234 -14.72 14.37 19.10
N SER A 235 -15.05 15.44 19.83
CA SER A 235 -14.83 16.81 19.35
C SER A 235 -13.35 17.19 19.26
N LEU A 236 -12.51 16.65 20.15
CA LEU A 236 -11.06 16.85 20.10
C LEU A 236 -10.43 16.11 18.90
N ALA A 237 -10.89 14.89 18.63
CA ALA A 237 -10.43 14.09 17.49
C ALA A 237 -10.80 14.75 16.15
N THR A 238 -12.02 15.26 16.01
CA THR A 238 -12.44 15.96 14.78
C THR A 238 -11.69 17.27 14.58
N ALA A 239 -11.40 18.02 15.66
CA ALA A 239 -10.56 19.21 15.59
C ALA A 239 -9.11 18.88 15.16
N GLY A 240 -8.52 17.80 15.69
CA GLY A 240 -7.19 17.34 15.29
C GLY A 240 -7.10 16.95 13.81
N ILE A 241 -8.12 16.25 13.30
CA ILE A 241 -8.22 15.89 11.87
C ILE A 241 -8.33 17.15 11.00
N ALA A 242 -9.15 18.13 11.39
CA ALA A 242 -9.30 19.38 10.64
C ALA A 242 -7.99 20.20 10.58
N ILE A 243 -7.26 20.28 11.69
CA ILE A 243 -5.94 20.95 11.75
C ILE A 243 -4.93 20.23 10.87
N PHE A 244 -4.92 18.89 10.88
CA PHE A 244 -4.02 18.10 10.04
C PHE A 244 -4.30 18.30 8.55
N ILE A 245 -5.57 18.27 8.14
CA ILE A 245 -5.97 18.56 6.75
C ILE A 245 -5.53 19.97 6.34
N LEU A 246 -5.72 20.96 7.21
CA LEU A 246 -5.31 22.35 6.95
C LEU A 246 -3.77 22.46 6.81
N TYR A 247 -3.01 21.76 7.64
CA TYR A 247 -1.55 21.72 7.56
C TYR A 247 -1.05 21.09 6.26
N VAL A 248 -1.64 19.97 5.84
CA VAL A 248 -1.32 19.31 4.56
C VAL A 248 -1.66 20.22 3.37
N TYR A 249 -2.80 20.90 3.42
CA TYR A 249 -3.20 21.85 2.38
C TYR A 249 -2.24 23.04 2.28
N LEU A 250 -1.85 23.64 3.42
CA LEU A 250 -0.93 24.78 3.46
C LEU A 250 0.51 24.44 3.10
N SER A 251 0.95 23.19 3.29
CA SER A 251 2.31 22.74 2.93
C SER A 251 2.44 22.31 1.46
N SER A 252 1.33 22.30 0.71
CA SER A 252 1.30 21.95 -0.72
C SER A 252 1.32 23.18 -1.64
N TYR A 253 1.40 24.39 -1.08
CA TYR A 253 1.57 25.68 -1.77
C TYR A 253 2.90 26.32 -1.36
#